data_AF-A0A8I1QE50-F1
#
_entry.id   AF-A0A8I1QE50-F1
#
_cell.length_a   1.000
_cell.length_b   1.000
_cell.length_c   1.000
_cell.angle_alpha   90.00
_cell.angle_beta   90.00
_cell.angle_gamma   90.00
#
_symmetry.space_group_name_H-M   'P 1'
#
loop_
_entity.id
_entity.type
_entity.pdbx_description
1 polymer ?
#
loop_
_entity_poly.entity_id
_entity_poly.type
_entity_poly.pdbx_seq_one_letter_code
_entity_poly.pdbx_strand_id
1 'polypeptide(L)'
;MTLYMNLKNKIGTCLKTRFFRKSLDYFANIDKGAYLVLIGMLYATIFFCSFVMGYKTVDLYGRILCSSVFIFPLLFPINDSITELLDAKVSYLMIIAIIFCEFLFSFITHAMAILPSPSHWQNQEMYPLLTTGFIHIAIADSVSLAIGFFANTYVFDKWGMRWFGSGFFRRSLGATAIGELLFTISTNFIAFNMLSTANLKDTINIIISDYVLKMLYSFIICIPNAYLVSLIKQHIQKEVTKEDRKITPLNGIRARYRT
;
A
#
# COMPACT_ATOMS: atom_id res chain seq x y z
N MET A 1 -4.70 -9.29 -25.47
CA MET A 1 -5.63 -8.17 -25.73
C MET A 1 -7.09 -8.58 -25.55
N THR A 2 -7.49 -9.75 -26.05
CA THR A 2 -8.86 -10.31 -25.98
C THR A 2 -9.34 -10.66 -24.56
N LEU A 3 -8.44 -11.11 -23.67
CA LEU A 3 -8.77 -11.45 -22.28
C LEU A 3 -9.14 -10.21 -21.44
N TYR A 4 -8.43 -9.09 -21.65
CA TYR A 4 -8.69 -7.81 -20.97
C TYR A 4 -10.04 -7.21 -21.40
N MET A 5 -10.38 -7.31 -22.68
CA MET A 5 -11.69 -6.87 -23.19
C MET A 5 -12.85 -7.73 -22.65
N ASN A 6 -12.66 -9.05 -22.57
CA ASN A 6 -13.68 -9.95 -22.02
C ASN A 6 -13.88 -9.77 -20.50
N LEU A 7 -12.79 -9.56 -19.73
CA LEU A 7 -12.91 -9.20 -18.31
C LEU A 7 -13.60 -7.85 -18.13
N LYS A 8 -13.23 -6.82 -18.92
CA LYS A 8 -13.86 -5.49 -18.87
C LYS A 8 -15.37 -5.56 -19.13
N ASN A 9 -15.81 -6.40 -20.08
CA ASN A 9 -17.23 -6.59 -20.38
C ASN A 9 -17.99 -7.37 -19.31
N LYS A 10 -17.42 -8.45 -18.75
CA LYS A 10 -18.05 -9.23 -17.66
C LYS A 10 -18.11 -8.45 -16.35
N ILE A 11 -17.05 -7.71 -16.02
CA ILE A 11 -17.01 -6.85 -14.82
C ILE A 11 -17.96 -5.65 -15.00
N GLY A 12 -18.01 -5.06 -16.20
CA GLY A 12 -18.92 -3.97 -16.53
C GLY A 12 -20.41 -4.35 -16.48
N THR A 13 -20.75 -5.62 -16.69
CA THR A 13 -22.12 -6.13 -16.52
C THR A 13 -22.45 -6.46 -15.07
N CYS A 14 -21.49 -7.02 -14.31
CA CYS A 14 -21.67 -7.32 -12.88
C CYS A 14 -21.87 -6.05 -12.02
N LEU A 15 -21.18 -4.95 -12.36
CA LEU A 15 -21.26 -3.66 -11.66
C LEU A 15 -22.35 -2.70 -12.17
N LYS A 16 -23.11 -3.07 -13.22
CA LYS A 16 -24.32 -2.34 -13.62
C LYS A 16 -25.47 -2.49 -12.61
N THR A 17 -25.28 -3.32 -11.59
CA THR A 17 -26.18 -3.44 -10.45
C THR A 17 -26.30 -2.09 -9.74
N ARG A 18 -27.56 -1.66 -9.51
CA ARG A 18 -27.95 -0.36 -8.95
C ARG A 18 -27.24 -0.02 -7.63
N PHE A 19 -26.80 -1.04 -6.89
CA PHE A 19 -26.07 -0.94 -5.63
C PHE A 19 -24.65 -0.36 -5.80
N PHE A 20 -23.87 -0.89 -6.75
CA PHE A 20 -22.49 -0.43 -6.98
C PHE A 20 -22.45 1.00 -7.50
N ARG A 21 -23.43 1.38 -8.33
CA ARG A 21 -23.59 2.76 -8.80
C ARG A 21 -23.85 3.73 -7.65
N LYS A 22 -24.72 3.36 -6.71
CA LYS A 22 -25.05 4.17 -5.53
C LYS A 22 -23.87 4.32 -4.58
N SER A 23 -23.07 3.26 -4.40
CA SER A 23 -21.82 3.33 -3.64
C SER A 23 -20.77 4.22 -4.31
N LEU A 24 -20.68 4.17 -5.65
CA LEU A 24 -19.79 5.05 -6.41
C LEU A 24 -20.18 6.52 -6.35
N ASP A 25 -21.47 6.83 -6.48
CA ASP A 25 -21.99 8.20 -6.34
C ASP A 25 -21.73 8.74 -4.92
N TYR A 26 -21.73 7.87 -3.90
CA TYR A 26 -21.33 8.25 -2.54
C TYR A 26 -19.85 8.62 -2.47
N PHE A 27 -18.94 7.77 -2.95
CA PHE A 27 -17.50 8.06 -2.95
C PHE A 27 -17.11 9.29 -3.80
N ALA A 28 -17.87 9.59 -4.85
CA ALA A 28 -17.66 10.75 -5.70
C ALA A 28 -18.01 12.08 -5.01
N ASN A 29 -19.05 12.10 -4.16
CA ASN A 29 -19.49 13.30 -3.42
C ASN A 29 -18.73 13.51 -2.09
N ILE A 30 -17.75 12.67 -1.77
CA ILE A 30 -16.94 12.82 -0.55
C ILE A 30 -15.88 13.90 -0.79
N ASP A 31 -15.81 14.90 0.10
CA ASP A 31 -14.75 15.89 0.12
C ASP A 31 -13.36 15.22 0.04
N LYS A 32 -12.42 15.81 -0.72
CA LYS A 32 -11.05 15.27 -0.85
C LYS A 32 -10.40 14.97 0.51
N GLY A 33 -10.70 15.77 1.54
CA GLY A 33 -10.27 15.53 2.91
C GLY A 33 -10.85 14.24 3.52
N ALA A 34 -12.15 14.01 3.37
CA ALA A 34 -12.79 12.79 3.88
C ALA A 34 -12.37 11.53 3.10
N TYR A 35 -12.10 11.65 1.80
CA TYR A 35 -11.51 10.58 0.99
C TYR A 35 -10.10 10.21 1.49
N LEU A 36 -9.26 11.22 1.73
CA LEU A 36 -7.93 11.04 2.31
C LEU A 36 -8.00 10.36 3.68
N VAL A 37 -8.94 10.75 4.55
CA VAL A 37 -9.12 10.12 5.86
C VAL A 37 -9.49 8.65 5.71
N LEU A 38 -10.49 8.31 4.89
CA LEU A 38 -10.94 6.93 4.73
C LEU A 38 -9.82 6.02 4.21
N ILE A 39 -9.11 6.47 3.17
CA ILE A 39 -8.01 5.70 2.61
C ILE A 39 -6.80 5.67 3.52
N GLY A 40 -6.49 6.78 4.20
CA GLY A 40 -5.41 6.82 5.19
C GLY A 40 -5.64 5.82 6.32
N MET A 41 -6.87 5.74 6.83
CA MET A 41 -7.25 4.75 7.86
C MET A 41 -7.14 3.31 7.35
N LEU A 42 -7.60 3.04 6.13
CA LEU A 42 -7.48 1.72 5.52
C LEU A 42 -6.00 1.34 5.27
N TYR A 43 -5.21 2.29 4.77
CA TYR A 43 -3.78 2.13 4.53
C TYR A 43 -3.02 1.85 5.83
N ALA A 44 -3.30 2.60 6.89
CA ALA A 44 -2.74 2.37 8.23
C ALA A 44 -3.16 1.01 8.80
N THR A 45 -4.41 0.60 8.64
CA THR A 45 -4.90 -0.70 9.12
C THR A 45 -4.18 -1.85 8.43
N ILE A 46 -4.07 -1.82 7.11
CA ILE A 46 -3.37 -2.84 6.30
C ILE A 46 -1.88 -2.88 6.69
N PHE A 47 -1.27 -1.72 6.88
CA PHE A 47 0.12 -1.60 7.30
C PHE A 47 0.35 -2.24 8.67
N PHE A 48 -0.38 -1.83 9.71
CA PHE A 48 -0.18 -2.37 11.05
C PHE A 48 -0.57 -3.85 11.18
N CYS A 49 -1.56 -4.32 10.43
CA CYS A 49 -1.82 -5.77 10.31
C CYS A 49 -0.61 -6.50 9.72
N SER A 50 0.01 -5.96 8.68
CA SER A 50 1.20 -6.56 8.07
C SER A 50 2.39 -6.54 9.04
N PHE A 51 2.59 -5.43 9.76
CA PHE A 51 3.65 -5.27 10.75
C PHE A 51 3.56 -6.33 11.87
N VAL A 52 2.39 -6.45 12.53
CA VAL A 52 2.19 -7.43 13.62
C VAL A 52 2.32 -8.86 13.13
N MET A 53 1.84 -9.16 11.91
CA MET A 53 1.91 -10.50 11.32
C MET A 53 3.29 -10.82 10.71
N GLY A 54 4.26 -9.91 10.78
CA GLY A 54 5.61 -10.09 10.22
C GLY A 54 6.37 -11.28 10.80
N TYR A 55 6.17 -11.59 12.08
CA TYR A 55 6.79 -12.73 12.77
C TYR A 55 6.03 -14.05 12.63
N LYS A 56 4.75 -14.00 12.23
CA LYS A 56 3.97 -15.22 12.06
C LYS A 56 4.40 -15.88 10.76
N THR A 57 5.15 -16.97 10.86
CA THR A 57 5.44 -17.81 9.71
C THR A 57 4.28 -18.75 9.39
N VAL A 58 4.12 -19.05 8.11
CA VAL A 58 3.19 -20.03 7.56
C VAL A 58 3.96 -21.02 6.70
N ASP A 59 3.56 -22.28 6.74
CA ASP A 59 4.06 -23.32 5.84
C ASP A 59 3.07 -23.50 4.69
N LEU A 60 3.54 -23.25 3.47
CA LEU A 60 2.78 -23.46 2.24
C LEU A 60 3.55 -24.38 1.32
N TYR A 61 3.06 -25.62 1.19
CA TYR A 61 3.63 -26.65 0.32
C TYR A 61 5.14 -26.88 0.58
N GLY A 62 5.57 -26.85 1.84
CA GLY A 62 6.97 -27.06 2.23
C GLY A 62 7.85 -25.81 2.12
N ARG A 63 7.25 -24.62 1.95
CA ARG A 63 7.95 -23.33 1.98
C ARG A 63 7.48 -22.49 3.16
N ILE A 64 8.45 -22.02 3.94
CA ILE A 64 8.21 -21.11 5.08
C ILE A 64 8.14 -19.69 4.54
N LEU A 65 7.01 -19.02 4.77
CA LEU A 65 6.75 -17.63 4.38
C LEU A 65 6.24 -16.84 5.59
N CYS A 66 6.43 -15.52 5.60
CA CYS A 66 5.76 -14.67 6.58
C CYS A 66 4.28 -14.48 6.20
N SER A 67 3.39 -14.50 7.18
CA SER A 67 1.95 -14.28 6.98
C SER A 67 1.65 -12.86 6.47
N SER A 68 2.54 -11.89 6.72
CA SER A 68 2.40 -10.51 6.25
C SER A 68 2.42 -10.40 4.71
N VAL A 69 3.00 -11.37 4.01
CA VAL A 69 3.15 -11.36 2.54
C VAL A 69 1.80 -11.36 1.81
N PHE A 70 0.72 -11.85 2.43
CA PHE A 70 -0.63 -11.84 1.84
C PHE A 70 -1.33 -10.48 1.92
N ILE A 71 -0.85 -9.58 2.78
CA ILE A 71 -1.52 -8.31 3.07
C ILE A 71 -0.67 -7.15 2.54
N PHE A 72 0.64 -7.23 2.73
CA PHE A 72 1.58 -6.17 2.40
C PHE A 72 1.48 -5.63 0.95
N PRO A 73 1.32 -6.46 -0.10
CA PRO A 73 1.33 -5.94 -1.47
C PRO A 73 0.06 -5.15 -1.84
N LEU A 74 -0.95 -5.08 -0.95
CA LEU A 74 -2.07 -4.16 -1.09
C LEU A 74 -1.63 -2.68 -0.96
N LEU A 75 -0.56 -2.40 -0.22
CA LEU A 75 -0.14 -1.04 0.10
C LEU A 75 0.34 -0.28 -1.13
N PHE A 76 1.11 -0.90 -2.04
CA PHE A 76 1.62 -0.23 -3.25
C PHE A 76 0.50 0.25 -4.19
N PRO A 77 -0.48 -0.58 -4.60
CA PRO A 77 -1.62 -0.12 -5.39
C PRO A 77 -2.43 0.99 -4.72
N ILE A 78 -2.61 0.94 -3.39
CA ILE A 78 -3.30 2.00 -2.65
C ILE A 78 -2.50 3.30 -2.69
N ASN A 79 -1.19 3.23 -2.46
CA ASN A 79 -0.30 4.38 -2.55
C ASN A 79 -0.31 5.01 -3.96
N ASP A 80 -0.34 4.19 -5.01
CA ASP A 80 -0.46 4.66 -6.39
C ASP A 80 -1.80 5.38 -6.63
N SER A 81 -2.90 4.86 -6.06
CA SER A 81 -4.21 5.49 -6.12
C SER A 81 -4.24 6.86 -5.43
N ILE A 82 -3.54 7.00 -4.29
CA ILE A 82 -3.38 8.29 -3.59
C ILE A 82 -2.55 9.25 -4.44
N THR A 83 -1.42 8.77 -5.00
CA THR A 83 -0.56 9.57 -5.88
C THR A 83 -1.32 10.10 -7.09
N GLU A 84 -2.20 9.28 -7.64
CA GLU A 84 -2.96 9.59 -8.84
C GLU A 84 -4.16 10.53 -8.60
N LEU A 85 -4.84 10.39 -7.47
CA LEU A 85 -6.10 11.10 -7.18
C LEU A 85 -5.91 12.36 -6.33
N LEU A 86 -4.88 12.38 -5.48
CA LEU A 86 -4.63 13.49 -4.55
C LEU A 86 -3.38 14.26 -4.96
N ASP A 87 -2.21 13.61 -4.96
CA ASP A 87 -0.92 14.07 -5.49
C ASP A 87 0.24 13.24 -4.92
N ALA A 88 1.42 13.27 -5.55
CA ALA A 88 2.63 12.64 -5.02
C ALA A 88 3.05 13.21 -3.65
N LYS A 89 2.82 14.51 -3.40
CA LYS A 89 3.14 15.16 -2.11
C LYS A 89 2.38 14.53 -0.94
N VAL A 90 1.11 14.18 -1.17
CA VAL A 90 0.25 13.53 -0.16
C VAL A 90 0.75 12.12 0.12
N SER A 91 1.20 11.40 -0.91
CA SER A 91 1.77 10.06 -0.75
C SER A 91 3.09 10.09 0.03
N TYR A 92 4.00 11.04 -0.24
CA TYR A 92 5.22 11.21 0.58
C TYR A 92 4.89 11.53 2.04
N LEU A 93 3.91 12.40 2.28
CA LEU A 93 3.46 12.70 3.65
C LEU A 93 2.90 11.45 4.34
N MET A 94 2.07 10.67 3.65
CA MET A 94 1.54 9.41 4.17
C MET A 94 2.64 8.42 4.54
N ILE A 95 3.67 8.26 3.70
CA ILE A 95 4.80 7.35 3.97
C ILE A 95 5.56 7.81 5.22
N ILE A 96 5.89 9.10 5.32
CA ILE A 96 6.59 9.65 6.50
C ILE A 96 5.74 9.51 7.76
N ALA A 97 4.44 9.81 7.66
CA ALA A 97 3.52 9.67 8.78
C ALA A 97 3.43 8.22 9.27
N ILE A 98 3.43 7.24 8.37
CA ILE A 98 3.37 5.83 8.77
C ILE A 98 4.66 5.36 9.43
N ILE A 99 5.81 5.77 8.92
CA ILE A 99 7.11 5.50 9.55
C ILE A 99 7.12 6.06 10.98
N PHE A 100 6.65 7.29 11.17
CA PHE A 100 6.55 7.88 12.51
C PHE A 100 5.58 7.10 13.41
N CYS A 101 4.38 6.79 12.91
CA CYS A 101 3.38 6.02 13.64
C CYS A 101 3.87 4.60 13.96
N GLU A 102 4.68 3.98 13.10
CA GLU A 102 5.29 2.67 13.30
C GLU A 102 6.22 2.67 14.52
N PHE A 103 7.14 3.63 14.61
CA PHE A 103 8.01 3.77 15.78
C PHE A 103 7.21 4.01 17.05
N LEU A 104 6.20 4.88 16.99
CA LEU A 104 5.33 5.16 18.13
C LEU A 104 4.56 3.90 18.56
N PHE A 105 4.00 3.15 17.62
CA PHE A 105 3.29 1.90 17.86
C PHE A 105 4.23 0.86 18.49
N SER A 106 5.40 0.64 17.89
CA SER A 106 6.42 -0.29 18.38
C SER A 106 6.86 0.05 19.81
N PHE A 107 7.17 1.31 20.09
CA PHE A 107 7.56 1.77 21.42
C PHE A 107 6.43 1.61 22.46
N ILE A 108 5.22 2.12 22.17
CA ILE A 108 4.10 2.07 23.11
C ILE A 108 3.70 0.61 23.39
N THR A 109 3.58 -0.22 22.35
CA THR A 109 3.16 -1.63 22.52
C THR A 109 4.17 -2.42 23.34
N HIS A 110 5.48 -2.22 23.10
CA HIS A 110 6.52 -2.87 23.90
C HIS A 110 6.55 -2.37 25.35
N ALA A 111 6.45 -1.05 25.56
CA ALA A 111 6.38 -0.47 26.89
C ALA A 111 5.18 -1.02 27.67
N MET A 112 4.00 -1.11 27.04
CA MET A 112 2.79 -1.66 27.63
C MET A 112 2.90 -3.17 27.92
N ALA A 113 3.60 -3.92 27.08
CA ALA A 113 3.78 -5.37 27.23
C ALA A 113 4.64 -5.76 28.45
N ILE A 114 5.56 -4.91 28.89
CA ILE A 114 6.49 -5.23 30.00
C ILE A 114 5.90 -4.87 31.37
N LEU A 115 4.79 -4.12 31.44
CA LEU A 115 4.19 -3.76 32.73
C LEU A 115 3.85 -5.00 33.57
N PRO A 116 3.96 -4.89 34.91
CA PRO A 116 3.65 -6.00 35.80
C PRO A 116 2.17 -6.38 35.67
N SER A 117 1.92 -7.67 35.45
CA SER A 117 0.58 -8.23 35.41
C SER A 117 0.20 -8.85 36.75
N PRO A 118 -1.11 -8.88 37.10
CA PRO A 118 -1.58 -9.59 38.29
C PRO A 118 -1.19 -11.08 38.26
N SER A 119 -0.96 -11.67 39.43
CA SER A 119 -0.55 -13.08 39.57
C SER A 119 -1.51 -14.10 38.96
N HIS A 120 -2.78 -13.72 38.77
CA HIS A 120 -3.81 -14.57 38.16
C HIS A 120 -3.88 -14.45 36.61
N TRP A 121 -3.12 -13.53 36.00
CA TRP A 121 -3.10 -13.34 34.56
C TRP A 121 -2.17 -14.35 33.88
N GLN A 122 -2.74 -15.29 33.12
CA GLN A 122 -2.02 -16.46 32.60
C GLN A 122 -1.19 -16.20 31.33
N ASN A 123 -1.44 -15.11 30.61
CA ASN A 123 -0.87 -14.89 29.27
C ASN A 123 0.23 -13.83 29.22
N GLN A 124 0.80 -13.44 30.36
CA GLN A 124 1.76 -12.32 30.39
C GLN A 124 2.98 -12.57 29.50
N GLU A 125 3.49 -13.80 29.52
CA GLU A 125 4.72 -14.17 28.82
C GLU A 125 4.63 -13.99 27.29
N MET A 126 3.42 -14.02 26.73
CA MET A 126 3.19 -13.84 25.29
C MET A 126 3.47 -12.41 24.81
N TYR A 127 3.22 -11.40 25.63
CA TYR A 127 3.31 -9.99 25.20
C TYR A 127 4.76 -9.51 25.02
N PRO A 128 5.69 -9.69 25.98
CA PRO A 128 7.09 -9.35 25.79
C PRO A 128 7.72 -10.16 24.65
N LEU A 129 7.36 -11.44 24.51
CA LEU A 129 7.89 -12.31 23.45
C LEU A 129 7.54 -11.77 22.05
N LEU A 130 6.31 -11.30 21.85
CA LEU A 130 5.88 -10.70 20.58
C LEU A 130 6.52 -9.32 20.35
N THR A 131 6.52 -8.46 21.38
CA THR A 131 6.87 -7.03 21.20
C THR A 131 8.36 -6.73 21.23
N THR A 132 9.20 -7.60 21.80
CA THR A 132 10.67 -7.39 21.83
C THR A 132 11.26 -7.30 20.41
N GLY A 133 10.66 -8.02 19.45
CA GLY A 133 11.06 -7.95 18.05
C GLY A 133 10.61 -6.67 17.31
N PHE A 134 9.58 -5.98 17.80
CA PHE A 134 8.96 -4.85 17.09
C PHE A 134 9.93 -3.69 16.89
N ILE A 135 10.87 -3.45 17.81
CA ILE A 135 11.85 -2.35 17.66
C ILE A 135 12.80 -2.64 16.50
N HIS A 136 13.27 -3.89 16.38
CA HIS A 136 14.20 -4.29 15.33
C HIS A 136 13.53 -4.27 13.95
N ILE A 137 12.30 -4.79 13.86
CA ILE A 137 11.53 -4.72 12.62
C ILE A 137 11.20 -3.27 12.27
N ALA A 138 10.77 -2.46 13.23
CA ALA A 138 10.43 -1.07 12.96
C ALA A 138 11.60 -0.32 12.30
N ILE A 139 12.82 -0.55 12.75
CA ILE A 139 14.01 0.04 12.12
C ILE A 139 14.19 -0.47 10.67
N ALA A 140 14.13 -1.79 10.48
CA ALA A 140 14.31 -2.40 9.16
C ALA A 140 13.22 -2.00 8.16
N ASP A 141 11.96 -2.03 8.59
CA ASP A 141 10.79 -1.69 7.80
C ASP A 141 10.77 -0.19 7.51
N SER A 142 10.99 0.69 8.48
CA SER A 142 11.07 2.13 8.26
C SER A 142 12.09 2.54 7.19
N VAL A 143 13.31 1.95 7.20
CA VAL A 143 14.30 2.20 6.15
C VAL A 143 13.83 1.65 4.80
N SER A 144 13.22 0.47 4.80
CA SER A 144 12.71 -0.17 3.59
C SER A 144 11.53 0.58 2.97
N LEU A 145 10.61 1.10 3.80
CA LEU A 145 9.52 1.99 3.40
C LEU A 145 10.07 3.27 2.80
N ALA A 146 11.05 3.89 3.45
CA ALA A 146 11.69 5.10 2.96
C ALA A 146 12.33 4.90 1.58
N ILE A 147 12.96 3.75 1.32
CA ILE A 147 13.58 3.48 0.01
C ILE A 147 12.54 3.04 -1.01
N GLY A 148 11.75 2.01 -0.69
CA GLY A 148 10.83 1.35 -1.61
C GLY A 148 9.62 2.22 -1.99
N PHE A 149 8.91 2.78 -1.02
CA PHE A 149 7.71 3.56 -1.30
C PHE A 149 8.02 4.93 -1.90
N PHE A 150 9.15 5.56 -1.54
CA PHE A 150 9.58 6.78 -2.21
C PHE A 150 9.96 6.49 -3.66
N ALA A 151 10.72 5.41 -3.92
CA ALA A 151 11.07 5.03 -5.29
C ALA A 151 9.83 4.72 -6.12
N ASN A 152 8.87 3.98 -5.57
CA ASN A 152 7.57 3.71 -6.22
C ASN A 152 6.85 5.02 -6.58
N THR A 153 6.63 5.89 -5.60
CA THR A 153 5.92 7.16 -5.78
C THR A 153 6.61 8.06 -6.80
N TYR A 154 7.94 8.14 -6.75
CA TYR A 154 8.75 8.90 -7.70
C TYR A 154 8.62 8.37 -9.12
N VAL A 155 8.79 7.06 -9.30
CA VAL A 155 8.70 6.42 -10.63
C VAL A 155 7.29 6.56 -11.19
N PHE A 156 6.26 6.30 -10.38
CA PHE A 156 4.86 6.41 -10.78
C PHE A 156 4.51 7.83 -11.25
N ASP A 157 4.90 8.85 -10.48
CA ASP A 157 4.68 10.27 -10.81
C ASP A 157 5.44 10.67 -12.09
N LYS A 158 6.72 10.26 -12.21
CA LYS A 158 7.56 10.59 -13.36
C LYS A 158 7.10 9.91 -14.65
N TRP A 159 6.66 8.66 -14.58
CA TRP A 159 6.09 7.97 -15.73
C TRP A 159 4.74 8.55 -16.13
N GLY A 160 3.97 9.07 -15.17
CA GLY A 160 2.79 9.89 -15.47
C GLY A 160 3.12 11.12 -16.32
N MET A 161 4.31 11.72 -16.17
CA MET A 161 4.74 12.86 -17.00
C MET A 161 5.26 12.45 -18.39
N ARG A 162 5.96 11.32 -18.48
CA ARG A 162 6.72 10.93 -19.67
C ARG A 162 5.91 10.07 -20.65
N TRP A 163 4.92 9.35 -20.13
CA TRP A 163 4.05 8.46 -20.91
C TRP A 163 2.61 8.99 -20.88
N PHE A 164 2.40 10.17 -21.48
CA PHE A 164 1.06 10.70 -21.77
C PHE A 164 0.24 9.60 -22.48
N GLY A 165 -0.88 9.18 -21.87
CA GLY A 165 -1.74 8.11 -22.40
C GLY A 165 -1.42 6.65 -22.00
N SER A 166 -0.38 6.34 -21.21
CA SER A 166 -0.22 4.99 -20.66
C SER A 166 -1.18 4.75 -19.48
N GLY A 167 -2.08 3.77 -19.63
CA GLY A 167 -3.12 3.51 -18.62
C GLY A 167 -2.57 3.25 -17.22
N PHE A 168 -3.26 3.75 -16.20
CA PHE A 168 -2.91 3.65 -14.76
C PHE A 168 -2.33 2.29 -14.37
N PHE A 169 -2.97 1.20 -14.82
CA PHE A 169 -2.55 -0.17 -14.55
C PHE A 169 -1.05 -0.43 -14.86
N ARG A 170 -0.59 -0.02 -16.05
CA ARG A 170 0.81 -0.29 -16.47
C ARG A 170 1.81 0.49 -15.63
N ARG A 171 1.47 1.74 -15.30
CA ARG A 171 2.32 2.60 -14.48
C ARG A 171 2.37 2.10 -13.04
N SER A 172 1.20 1.75 -12.47
CA SER A 172 1.08 1.23 -11.11
C SER A 172 1.87 -0.06 -10.96
N LEU A 173 1.61 -1.05 -11.82
CA LEU A 173 2.31 -2.33 -11.78
C LEU A 173 3.83 -2.19 -11.93
N GLY A 174 4.30 -1.34 -12.85
CA GLY A 174 5.73 -1.16 -13.07
C GLY A 174 6.42 -0.36 -11.97
N ALA A 175 5.75 0.63 -11.38
CA ALA A 175 6.27 1.36 -10.23
C ALA A 175 6.31 0.44 -9.00
N THR A 176 5.25 -0.33 -8.78
CA THR A 176 5.15 -1.34 -7.71
C THR A 176 6.29 -2.34 -7.84
N ALA A 177 6.60 -2.82 -9.06
CA ALA A 177 7.74 -3.73 -9.28
C ALA A 177 9.07 -3.16 -8.80
N ILE A 178 9.34 -1.89 -9.08
CA ILE A 178 10.59 -1.23 -8.65
C ILE A 178 10.59 -1.00 -7.14
N GLY A 179 9.49 -0.49 -6.59
CA GLY A 179 9.36 -0.21 -5.17
C GLY A 179 9.44 -1.46 -4.31
N GLU A 180 8.74 -2.52 -4.71
CA GLU A 180 8.66 -3.80 -3.99
C GLU A 180 9.99 -4.57 -4.05
N LEU A 181 10.72 -4.46 -5.17
CA LEU A 181 12.08 -5.00 -5.27
C LEU A 181 13.02 -4.31 -4.27
N LEU A 182 13.03 -2.97 -4.27
CA LEU A 182 13.89 -2.19 -3.38
C LEU A 182 13.51 -2.43 -1.92
N PHE A 183 12.21 -2.42 -1.60
CA PHE A 183 11.70 -2.73 -0.27
C PHE A 183 12.18 -4.10 0.19
N THR A 184 11.96 -5.15 -0.61
CA THR A 184 12.29 -6.53 -0.26
C THR A 184 13.79 -6.73 -0.08
N ILE A 185 14.61 -6.12 -0.95
CA ILE A 185 16.08 -6.16 -0.80
C ILE A 185 16.50 -5.47 0.50
N SER A 186 16.01 -4.25 0.74
CA SER A 186 16.35 -3.48 1.94
C SER A 186 15.95 -4.20 3.22
N THR A 187 14.72 -4.71 3.31
CA THR A 187 14.24 -5.39 4.52
C THR A 187 15.03 -6.65 4.80
N ASN A 188 15.22 -7.51 3.79
CA ASN A 188 15.93 -8.77 4.00
C ASN A 188 17.42 -8.53 4.30
N PHE A 189 18.06 -7.53 3.69
CA PHE A 189 19.47 -7.25 3.96
C PHE A 189 19.67 -6.62 5.36
N ILE A 190 18.78 -5.73 5.79
CA ILE A 190 18.84 -5.15 7.13
C ILE A 190 18.54 -6.22 8.18
N ALA A 191 17.47 -7.00 8.00
CA ALA A 191 17.14 -8.11 8.88
C ALA A 191 18.29 -9.13 8.98
N PHE A 192 18.93 -9.47 7.85
CA PHE A 192 20.09 -10.36 7.81
C PHE A 192 21.26 -9.85 8.66
N ASN A 193 21.66 -8.59 8.47
CA ASN A 193 22.79 -8.01 9.20
C ASN A 193 22.50 -7.89 10.70
N MET A 194 21.24 -7.70 11.09
CA MET A 194 20.84 -7.58 12.49
C MET A 194 20.68 -8.95 13.19
N LEU A 195 20.28 -10.01 12.47
CA LEU A 195 20.05 -11.34 13.05
C LEU A 195 21.24 -12.32 12.92
N SER A 196 22.27 -12.00 12.12
CA SER A 196 23.59 -12.68 12.08
C SER A 196 23.59 -14.20 11.79
N THR A 197 22.47 -14.81 11.39
CA THR A 197 22.32 -16.29 11.39
C THR A 197 22.08 -16.96 10.04
N ALA A 198 21.91 -16.23 8.93
CA ALA A 198 21.57 -16.85 7.64
C ALA A 198 22.76 -16.92 6.66
N ASN A 199 22.70 -17.87 5.73
CA ASN A 199 23.63 -17.96 4.60
C ASN A 199 23.20 -16.99 3.49
N LEU A 200 24.14 -16.29 2.85
CA LEU A 200 23.86 -15.31 1.80
C LEU A 200 23.08 -15.92 0.62
N LYS A 201 23.32 -17.20 0.30
CA LYS A 201 22.56 -17.93 -0.72
C LYS A 201 21.09 -18.12 -0.36
N ASP A 202 20.80 -18.43 0.90
CA ASP A 202 19.43 -18.64 1.38
C ASP A 202 18.66 -17.33 1.41
N THR A 203 19.31 -16.24 1.81
CA THR A 203 18.74 -14.89 1.77
C THR A 203 18.34 -14.47 0.35
N ILE A 204 19.20 -14.71 -0.64
CA ILE A 204 18.86 -14.39 -2.04
C ILE A 204 17.66 -15.22 -2.51
N ASN A 205 17.61 -16.51 -2.17
CA ASN A 205 16.47 -17.37 -2.52
C ASN A 205 15.15 -16.90 -1.88
N ILE A 206 15.21 -16.41 -0.63
CA ILE A 206 14.08 -15.81 0.07
C ILE A 206 13.63 -14.52 -0.63
N ILE A 207 14.57 -13.61 -0.94
CA ILE A 207 14.27 -12.35 -1.64
C ILE A 207 13.57 -12.60 -2.97
N ILE A 208 14.11 -13.53 -3.78
CA ILE A 208 13.52 -13.87 -5.09
C ILE A 208 12.12 -14.46 -4.91
N SER A 209 11.96 -15.41 -3.99
CA SER A 209 10.68 -16.09 -3.78
C SER A 209 9.60 -15.13 -3.27
N ASP A 210 9.95 -14.28 -2.30
CA ASP A 210 9.08 -13.27 -1.71
C ASP A 210 8.67 -12.23 -2.77
N TYR A 211 9.65 -11.68 -3.49
CA TYR A 211 9.39 -10.70 -4.55
C TYR A 211 8.46 -11.26 -5.64
N VAL A 212 8.67 -12.48 -6.11
CA VAL A 212 7.81 -13.10 -7.14
C VAL A 212 6.39 -13.27 -6.63
N LEU A 213 6.22 -13.75 -5.39
CA LEU A 213 4.89 -13.96 -4.82
C LEU A 213 4.14 -12.63 -4.62
N LYS A 214 4.84 -11.62 -4.08
CA LYS A 214 4.31 -10.26 -3.93
C LYS A 214 3.89 -9.67 -5.26
N MET A 215 4.73 -9.81 -6.30
CA MET A 215 4.41 -9.31 -7.64
C MET A 215 3.21 -10.00 -8.28
N LEU A 216 3.06 -11.32 -8.11
CA LEU A 216 1.87 -12.05 -8.59
C LEU A 216 0.60 -11.54 -7.91
N TYR A 217 0.68 -11.31 -6.59
CA TYR A 217 -0.45 -10.80 -5.81
C TYR A 217 -0.79 -9.34 -6.20
N SER A 218 0.22 -8.46 -6.31
CA SER A 218 0.11 -7.09 -6.79
C SER A 218 -0.50 -7.01 -8.19
N PHE A 219 -0.15 -7.94 -9.09
CA PHE A 219 -0.75 -8.01 -10.42
C PHE A 219 -2.27 -8.24 -10.36
N ILE A 220 -2.73 -9.17 -9.51
CA ILE A 220 -4.15 -9.50 -9.35
C ILE A 220 -4.91 -8.31 -8.76
N ILE A 221 -4.35 -7.63 -7.76
CA ILE A 221 -4.96 -6.48 -7.07
C ILE A 221 -4.99 -5.23 -7.94
N CYS A 222 -3.95 -5.02 -8.74
CA CYS A 222 -3.83 -3.83 -9.57
C CYS A 222 -4.96 -3.75 -10.61
N ILE A 223 -5.53 -4.89 -11.04
CA ILE A 223 -6.66 -4.94 -11.99
C ILE A 223 -7.92 -4.23 -11.45
N PRO A 224 -8.53 -4.65 -10.32
CA PRO A 224 -9.69 -3.96 -9.76
C PRO A 224 -9.34 -2.54 -9.31
N ASN A 225 -8.14 -2.31 -8.77
CA ASN A 225 -7.70 -0.97 -8.35
C ASN A 225 -7.66 0.02 -9.53
N ALA A 226 -7.07 -0.39 -10.66
CA ALA A 226 -7.01 0.44 -11.86
C ALA A 226 -8.39 0.79 -12.41
N TYR A 227 -9.34 -0.15 -12.32
CA TYR A 227 -10.71 0.09 -12.71
C TYR A 227 -11.40 1.12 -11.79
N LEU A 228 -11.26 0.97 -10.48
CA LEU A 228 -11.82 1.90 -9.49
C LEU A 228 -11.27 3.32 -9.68
N VAL A 229 -9.96 3.47 -9.81
CA VAL A 229 -9.32 4.79 -10.04
C VAL A 229 -9.83 5.42 -11.33
N SER A 230 -9.97 4.66 -12.42
CA SER A 230 -10.52 5.17 -13.67
C SER A 230 -11.96 5.67 -13.52
N LEU A 231 -12.79 5.01 -12.70
CA LEU A 231 -14.17 5.44 -12.48
C LEU A 231 -14.24 6.71 -11.64
N ILE A 232 -13.44 6.80 -10.57
CA ILE A 232 -13.36 7.98 -9.70
C ILE A 232 -12.91 9.19 -10.53
N LYS A 233 -11.87 9.03 -11.37
CA LYS A 233 -11.41 10.08 -12.28
C LYS A 233 -12.50 10.59 -13.22
N GLN A 234 -13.28 9.69 -13.81
CA GLN A 234 -14.38 10.07 -14.70
C GLN A 234 -15.48 10.85 -13.97
N HIS A 235 -15.71 10.59 -12.68
CA HIS A 235 -16.66 11.37 -11.87
C HIS A 235 -16.11 12.75 -11.55
N ILE A 236 -14.87 12.83 -11.06
CA ILE A 236 -14.20 14.12 -10.76
C ILE A 236 -14.17 15.03 -12.00
N GLN A 237 -13.84 14.49 -13.19
CA GLN A 237 -13.86 15.27 -14.43
C GLN A 237 -15.26 15.78 -14.81
N LYS A 238 -16.31 14.98 -14.56
CA LYS A 238 -17.70 15.39 -14.83
C LYS A 238 -18.17 16.48 -13.89
N GLU A 239 -17.70 16.51 -12.64
CA GLU A 239 -18.01 17.57 -11.68
C GLU A 239 -17.32 18.87 -12.04
N VAL A 240 -16.01 18.86 -12.36
CA VAL A 240 -15.31 20.06 -12.83
C VAL A 240 -15.96 20.64 -14.09
N THR A 241 -16.38 19.79 -15.04
CA THR A 241 -17.11 20.24 -16.24
C THR A 241 -18.51 20.80 -15.93
N LYS A 242 -19.09 20.48 -14.77
CA LYS A 242 -20.36 21.04 -14.29
C LYS A 242 -20.16 22.34 -13.51
N GLU A 243 -19.11 22.42 -12.68
CA GLU A 243 -18.72 23.62 -11.93
C GLU A 243 -18.17 24.73 -12.84
N ASP A 244 -17.44 24.40 -13.91
CA ASP A 244 -16.99 25.38 -14.92
C ASP A 244 -18.16 26.05 -15.67
N ARG A 245 -19.41 25.55 -15.53
CA ARG A 245 -20.62 26.26 -16.00
C ARG A 245 -21.19 27.25 -15.00
N LYS A 246 -20.66 27.34 -13.78
CA LYS A 246 -21.00 28.35 -12.78
C LYS A 246 -19.75 28.77 -11.99
N ILE A 247 -19.07 29.78 -12.55
CA ILE A 247 -18.12 30.70 -11.89
C ILE A 247 -16.70 30.14 -11.65
N THR A 248 -15.73 30.72 -12.35
CA THR A 248 -14.32 30.87 -11.93
C THR A 248 -14.12 32.32 -11.42
N PRO A 249 -13.13 32.70 -10.56
CA PRO A 249 -11.99 31.94 -10.00
C PRO A 249 -11.68 32.24 -8.49
N LEU A 250 -10.66 31.59 -7.90
CA LEU A 250 -9.48 32.21 -7.22
C LEU A 250 -8.64 31.15 -6.45
N ASN A 251 -7.32 31.17 -6.65
CA ASN A 251 -6.26 30.32 -6.03
C ASN A 251 -6.12 28.86 -6.50
N GLY A 252 -5.71 28.70 -7.75
CA GLY A 252 -4.37 28.17 -8.03
C GLY A 252 -4.05 26.70 -7.71
N ILE A 253 -5.02 25.84 -7.42
CA ILE A 253 -4.78 24.39 -7.44
C ILE A 253 -4.77 23.97 -8.90
N ARG A 254 -3.56 23.87 -9.50
CA ARG A 254 -3.37 23.16 -10.76
C ARG A 254 -3.76 21.70 -10.51
N ALA A 255 -5.02 21.36 -10.72
CA ALA A 255 -5.38 20.02 -11.15
C ALA A 255 -4.68 19.81 -12.49
N ARG A 256 -3.43 19.34 -12.45
CA ARG A 256 -2.78 18.78 -13.61
C ARG A 256 -3.54 17.50 -13.91
N TYR A 257 -4.61 17.62 -14.68
CA TYR A 257 -5.13 16.50 -15.44
C TYR A 257 -4.01 16.07 -16.39
N ARG A 258 -3.12 15.19 -15.91
CA ARG A 258 -2.16 14.50 -16.77
C ARG A 258 -2.97 13.52 -17.60
N THR A 259 -3.18 13.92 -18.85
CA THR A 259 -3.72 13.10 -19.93
C THR A 259 -2.76 11.98 -20.33
#